data_AF-A0A2A7GV75-F1
#
_entry.id   AF-A0A2A7GV75-F1
#
_cell.length_a   1.000
_cell.length_b   1.000
_cell.length_c   1.000
_cell.angle_alpha   90.00
_cell.angle_beta   90.00
_cell.angle_gamma   90.00
#
_symmetry.space_group_name_H-M   'P 1'
#
loop_
_entity.id
_entity.type
_entity.pdbx_description
1 polymer ?
#
loop_
_entity_poly.entity_id
_entity_poly.type
_entity_poly.pdbx_seq_one_letter_code
_entity_poly.pdbx_strand_id
1 'polypeptide(L)'
;MSDNNTQNELQLIQRNFEKRVSNTALELAKAESKLPMDQSIIEAVEKGISVDTVELSKKVEQMLDIDEKQSNEQIAIKLLEDISSHSDSKFMRKLASSMLKEKWWEK
;
A
#
# COMPACT_ATOMS: atom_id res chain seq x y z
N MET A 1 -9.79 26.64 -13.29
CA MET A 1 -8.32 26.48 -13.21
C MET A 1 -7.88 25.63 -12.00
N SER A 2 -8.80 24.99 -11.25
CA SER A 2 -8.47 24.25 -10.03
C SER A 2 -8.31 22.74 -10.21
N ASP A 3 -8.78 22.17 -11.34
CA ASP A 3 -8.82 20.71 -11.52
C ASP A 3 -7.45 20.09 -11.85
N ASN A 4 -6.60 20.81 -12.61
CA ASN A 4 -5.27 20.32 -12.98
C ASN A 4 -4.31 20.19 -11.78
N ASN A 5 -4.50 20.96 -10.71
CA ASN A 5 -3.59 20.95 -9.56
C ASN A 5 -3.89 19.75 -8.65
N THR A 6 -5.17 19.50 -8.37
CA THR A 6 -5.64 18.34 -7.59
C THR A 6 -5.29 17.02 -8.28
N GLN A 7 -5.40 16.97 -9.61
CA GLN A 7 -5.09 15.76 -10.38
C GLN A 7 -3.58 15.43 -10.35
N ASN A 8 -2.71 16.46 -10.34
CA ASN A 8 -1.27 16.28 -10.18
C ASN A 8 -0.88 15.84 -8.76
N GLU A 9 -1.54 16.37 -7.73
CA GLU A 9 -1.31 15.97 -6.33
C GLU A 9 -1.69 14.51 -6.09
N LEU A 10 -2.84 14.07 -6.61
CA LEU A 10 -3.27 12.67 -6.50
C LEU A 10 -2.32 11.71 -7.23
N GLN A 11 -1.84 12.09 -8.42
CA GLN A 11 -0.83 11.29 -9.14
C GLN A 11 0.50 11.22 -8.39
N LEU A 12 0.90 12.29 -7.72
CA LEU A 12 2.11 12.31 -6.91
C LEU A 12 1.96 11.41 -5.67
N ILE A 13 0.82 11.46 -4.99
CA ILE A 13 0.50 10.59 -3.85
C ILE A 13 0.52 9.13 -4.29
N GLN A 14 -0.13 8.80 -5.41
CA GLN A 14 -0.15 7.45 -5.96
C GLN A 14 1.27 6.93 -6.23
N ARG A 15 2.09 7.69 -6.95
CA ARG A 15 3.48 7.28 -7.26
C ARG A 15 4.33 7.09 -6.01
N ASN A 16 4.17 7.98 -5.03
CA ASN A 16 4.90 7.87 -3.77
C ASN A 16 4.49 6.61 -2.99
N PHE A 17 3.20 6.29 -3.01
CA PHE A 17 2.68 5.07 -2.42
C PHE A 17 3.23 3.83 -3.12
N GLU A 18 3.09 3.73 -4.45
CA GLU A 18 3.59 2.61 -5.26
C GLU A 18 5.08 2.36 -5.02
N LYS A 19 5.88 3.44 -5.01
CA LYS A 19 7.32 3.36 -4.74
C LYS A 19 7.63 2.83 -3.35
N ARG A 20 6.96 3.33 -2.32
CA ARG A 20 7.18 2.83 -0.96
C ARG A 20 6.78 1.36 -0.84
N VAL A 21 5.66 0.94 -1.45
CA VAL A 21 5.19 -0.45 -1.37
C VAL A 21 6.18 -1.38 -2.06
N SER A 22 6.70 -0.96 -3.21
CA SER A 22 7.75 -1.66 -3.93
C SER A 22 8.99 -1.86 -3.07
N ASN A 23 9.46 -0.79 -2.41
CA ASN A 23 10.64 -0.88 -1.55
C ASN A 23 10.46 -1.88 -0.39
N THR A 24 9.33 -1.83 0.32
CA THR A 24 9.08 -2.77 1.43
C THR A 24 8.88 -4.20 0.93
N ALA A 25 8.19 -4.38 -0.20
CA ALA A 25 8.06 -5.69 -0.83
C ALA A 25 9.44 -6.26 -1.20
N LEU A 26 10.34 -5.43 -1.74
CA LEU A 26 11.70 -5.83 -2.04
C LEU A 26 12.47 -6.19 -0.77
N GLU A 27 12.47 -5.36 0.26
CA GLU A 27 13.18 -5.67 1.52
C GLU A 27 12.73 -7.01 2.12
N LEU A 28 11.43 -7.28 2.13
CA LEU A 28 10.87 -8.55 2.60
C LEU A 28 11.27 -9.73 1.70
N ALA A 29 11.18 -9.58 0.39
CA ALA A 29 11.58 -10.63 -0.55
C ALA A 29 13.08 -10.92 -0.48
N LYS A 30 13.94 -9.92 -0.22
CA LYS A 30 15.37 -10.11 0.04
C LYS A 30 15.60 -10.90 1.33
N ALA A 31 14.88 -10.55 2.39
CA ALA A 31 14.97 -11.24 3.68
C ALA A 31 14.51 -12.71 3.58
N GLU A 32 13.51 -13.02 2.76
CA GLU A 32 13.00 -14.38 2.59
C GLU A 32 13.83 -15.23 1.62
N SER A 33 14.23 -14.68 0.47
CA SER A 33 14.88 -15.45 -0.59
C SER A 33 16.34 -15.79 -0.26
N LYS A 34 17.00 -15.02 0.61
CA LYS A 34 18.47 -15.07 0.84
C LYS A 34 19.31 -14.95 -0.44
N LEU A 35 18.68 -14.57 -1.55
CA LEU A 35 19.32 -14.43 -2.86
C LEU A 35 19.68 -12.95 -3.08
N PRO A 36 20.79 -12.67 -3.78
CA PRO A 36 21.09 -11.31 -4.21
C PRO A 36 20.00 -10.85 -5.17
N MET A 37 19.34 -9.74 -4.83
CA MET A 37 18.45 -9.05 -5.76
C MET A 37 19.29 -8.31 -6.80
N ASP A 38 19.04 -8.58 -8.06
CA ASP A 38 19.55 -7.78 -9.16
C ASP A 38 18.59 -6.63 -9.51
N GLN A 39 19.09 -5.71 -10.34
CA GLN A 39 18.33 -4.53 -10.80
C GLN A 39 17.07 -4.92 -11.59
N SER A 40 17.08 -6.08 -12.27
CA SER A 40 15.95 -6.53 -13.10
C SER A 40 14.75 -6.97 -12.25
N ILE A 41 15.00 -7.57 -11.08
CA ILE A 41 13.96 -7.93 -10.11
C ILE A 41 13.35 -6.66 -9.49
N ILE A 42 14.17 -5.67 -9.16
CA ILE A 42 13.71 -4.39 -8.62
C ILE A 42 12.77 -3.71 -9.61
N GLU A 43 13.19 -3.57 -10.87
CA GLU A 43 12.37 -2.97 -11.92
C GLU A 43 11.08 -3.76 -12.19
N ALA A 44 11.12 -5.09 -12.10
CA ALA A 44 9.94 -5.93 -12.30
C ALA A 44 8.91 -5.74 -11.17
N VAL A 45 9.38 -5.61 -9.92
CA VAL A 45 8.50 -5.35 -8.77
C VAL A 45 7.90 -3.94 -8.84
N GLU A 46 8.71 -2.92 -9.15
CA GLU A 46 8.22 -1.54 -9.31
C GLU A 46 7.19 -1.42 -10.44
N LYS A 47 7.39 -2.11 -11.57
CA LYS A 47 6.42 -2.11 -12.69
C LYS A 47 5.19 -2.97 -12.43
N GLY A 48 5.30 -3.98 -11.58
CA GLY A 48 4.22 -4.92 -11.26
C GLY A 48 3.24 -4.39 -10.22
N ILE A 49 3.63 -3.38 -9.43
CA ILE A 49 2.77 -2.75 -8.43
C ILE A 49 2.02 -1.61 -9.08
N SER A 50 0.73 -1.83 -9.32
CA SER A 50 -0.21 -0.80 -9.76
C SER A 50 -1.33 -0.69 -8.71
N VAL A 51 -1.62 0.52 -8.27
CA VAL A 51 -2.74 0.77 -7.36
C VAL A 51 -4.03 0.86 -8.16
N ASP A 52 -4.97 -0.06 -7.93
CA ASP A 52 -6.34 0.10 -8.40
C ASP A 52 -7.07 1.10 -7.49
N THR A 53 -7.08 2.36 -7.92
CA THR A 53 -7.72 3.46 -7.18
C THR A 53 -9.24 3.32 -7.12
N VAL A 54 -9.87 2.60 -8.04
CA VAL A 54 -11.33 2.39 -8.07
C VAL A 54 -11.73 1.36 -7.01
N GLU A 55 -11.01 0.24 -6.93
CA GLU A 55 -11.24 -0.75 -5.87
C GLU A 55 -10.96 -0.15 -4.49
N LEU A 56 -9.88 0.63 -4.36
CA LEU A 56 -9.53 1.30 -3.12
C LEU A 56 -10.63 2.29 -2.68
N SER A 57 -11.15 3.10 -3.60
CA SER A 57 -12.24 4.05 -3.31
C SER A 57 -13.47 3.33 -2.79
N LYS A 58 -13.87 2.22 -3.41
CA LYS A 58 -15.03 1.42 -2.97
C LYS A 58 -14.85 0.84 -1.57
N LYS A 59 -13.65 0.32 -1.25
CA LYS A 59 -13.37 -0.20 0.10
C LYS A 59 -13.38 0.92 1.15
N VAL A 60 -12.85 2.09 0.81
CA VAL A 60 -12.88 3.25 1.70
C VAL A 60 -14.32 3.73 1.92
N GLU A 61 -15.13 3.84 0.85
CA GLU A 61 -16.55 4.16 0.95
C GLU A 61 -17.30 3.17 1.84
N GLN A 62 -17.07 1.86 1.67
CA GLN A 62 -17.65 0.83 2.55
C GLN A 62 -17.23 0.99 4.01
N MET A 63 -16.00 1.41 4.29
CA MET A 63 -15.53 1.66 5.65
C MET A 63 -16.08 2.94 6.26
N LEU A 64 -16.25 3.99 5.45
CA LEU A 64 -16.85 5.26 5.85
C LEU A 64 -18.36 5.11 6.12
N ASP A 65 -19.06 4.29 5.34
CA ASP A 65 -20.48 3.98 5.55
C ASP A 65 -20.73 3.23 6.88
N ILE A 66 -19.72 2.52 7.41
CA ILE A 66 -19.83 1.78 8.67
C ILE A 66 -19.64 2.71 9.88
N ASP A 67 -18.96 3.85 9.74
CA ASP A 67 -18.73 4.81 10.82
C ASP A 67 -18.22 6.17 10.28
N GLU A 68 -19.13 7.11 10.05
CA GLU A 68 -18.88 8.48 9.53
C GLU A 68 -17.83 9.29 10.32
N LYS A 69 -17.37 8.80 11.48
CA LYS A 69 -16.44 9.47 12.39
C LYS A 69 -15.01 8.91 12.36
N GLN A 70 -14.72 7.89 11.56
CA GLN A 70 -13.37 7.31 11.54
C GLN A 70 -12.38 8.20 10.81
N SER A 71 -11.22 8.40 11.42
CA SER A 71 -10.13 9.14 10.79
C SER A 71 -9.51 8.32 9.64
N ASN A 72 -8.92 9.01 8.65
CA ASN A 72 -8.17 8.35 7.58
C ASN A 72 -7.08 7.39 8.12
N GLU A 73 -6.49 7.73 9.28
CA GLU A 73 -5.56 6.87 10.00
C GLU A 73 -6.21 5.56 10.45
N GLN A 74 -7.39 5.62 11.08
CA GLN A 74 -8.10 4.43 11.53
C GLN A 74 -8.51 3.53 10.35
N ILE A 75 -8.89 4.12 9.22
CA ILE A 75 -9.22 3.40 7.99
C ILE A 75 -7.96 2.69 7.45
N ALA A 76 -6.83 3.38 7.38
CA ALA A 76 -5.56 2.80 6.94
C ALA A 76 -5.10 1.64 7.84
N ILE A 77 -5.21 1.81 9.16
CA ILE A 77 -4.87 0.75 10.13
C ILE A 77 -5.76 -0.47 9.91
N LYS A 78 -7.08 -0.29 9.85
CA LYS A 78 -8.02 -1.41 9.66
C LYS A 78 -7.81 -2.16 8.36
N LEU A 79 -7.52 -1.46 7.26
CA LEU A 79 -7.21 -2.09 5.97
C LEU A 79 -5.97 -2.97 6.08
N LEU A 80 -4.91 -2.47 6.73
CA LEU A 80 -3.69 -3.24 6.91
C LEU A 80 -3.91 -4.41 7.88
N GLU A 81 -4.68 -4.23 8.96
CA GLU A 81 -5.05 -5.30 9.90
C GLU A 81 -5.82 -6.43 9.18
N ASP A 82 -6.80 -6.07 8.36
CA ASP A 82 -7.58 -7.02 7.58
C ASP A 82 -6.69 -7.82 6.61
N ILE A 83 -5.84 -7.14 5.84
CA ILE A 83 -4.90 -7.81 4.92
C ILE A 83 -3.91 -8.69 5.69
N SER A 84 -3.40 -8.21 6.83
CA SER A 84 -2.42 -8.95 7.65
C SER A 84 -2.99 -10.26 8.20
N SER A 85 -4.30 -10.29 8.47
CA SER A 85 -4.99 -11.42 9.10
C SER A 85 -5.65 -12.35 8.08
N HIS A 86 -6.21 -11.82 7.00
CA HIS A 86 -7.12 -12.55 6.10
C HIS A 86 -6.64 -12.71 4.66
N SER A 87 -5.52 -12.09 4.25
CA SER A 87 -5.02 -12.29 2.89
C SER A 87 -4.61 -13.74 2.64
N ASP A 88 -5.01 -14.33 1.52
CA ASP A 88 -4.59 -15.68 1.13
C ASP A 88 -3.07 -15.79 0.91
N SER A 89 -2.45 -14.70 0.47
CA SER A 89 -1.01 -14.64 0.23
C SER A 89 -0.24 -14.42 1.53
N LYS A 90 0.57 -15.42 1.91
CA LYS A 90 1.50 -15.32 3.06
C LYS A 90 2.44 -14.12 2.96
N PHE A 91 2.85 -13.79 1.73
CA PHE A 91 3.69 -12.63 1.46
C PHE A 91 2.94 -11.33 1.75
N MET A 92 1.70 -11.20 1.27
CA MET A 92 0.85 -10.03 1.54
C MET A 92 0.54 -9.86 3.03
N ARG A 93 0.28 -10.95 3.75
CA ARG A 93 0.10 -10.90 5.20
C ARG A 93 1.32 -10.32 5.91
N LYS A 94 2.52 -10.72 5.50
CA LYS A 94 3.80 -10.21 6.05
C LYS A 94 4.07 -8.76 5.65
N LEU A 95 3.78 -8.38 4.41
CA LEU A 95 3.90 -7.02 3.93
C LEU A 95 3.03 -6.06 4.75
N ALA A 96 1.73 -6.38 4.90
CA ALA A 96 0.81 -5.61 5.71
C ALA A 96 1.25 -5.55 7.19
N SER A 97 1.72 -6.68 7.75
CA SER A 97 2.27 -6.72 9.12
C SER A 97 3.49 -5.80 9.30
N SER A 98 4.37 -5.74 8.29
CA SER A 98 5.55 -4.86 8.31
C SER A 98 5.13 -3.39 8.27
N MET A 99 4.17 -3.05 7.40
CA MET A 99 3.63 -1.70 7.27
C MET A 99 2.91 -1.25 8.55
N LEU A 100 2.19 -2.16 9.24
CA LEU A 100 1.61 -1.91 10.56
C LEU A 100 2.68 -1.60 11.60
N LYS A 101 3.73 -2.42 11.68
CA LYS A 101 4.82 -2.25 12.63
C LYS A 101 5.57 -0.92 12.43
N GLU A 102 5.73 -0.51 11.18
CA GLU A 102 6.40 0.75 10.83
C GLU A 102 5.50 1.99 10.91
N LYS A 103 4.21 1.81 11.25
CA LYS A 103 3.22 2.88 11.29
C LYS A 103 3.20 3.73 10.04
N TRP A 104 3.02 3.07 8.92
CA TRP A 104 3.16 3.69 7.61
C TRP A 104 2.23 4.88 7.33
N TRP A 105 1.09 4.95 8.01
CA TRP A 105 0.16 6.06 7.94
C TRP A 105 0.68 7.36 8.58
N GLU A 106 1.72 7.30 9.41
CA GLU A 106 2.36 8.47 10.03
C GLU A 106 3.48 9.07 9.16
N LYS A 107 3.89 8.40 8.06
CA LYS A 107 5.05 8.76 7.23
C LYS A 107 4.68 9.41 5.91
#